data_AF-A0A820NU02-F1
#
_entry.id   AF-A0A820NU02-F1
#
_cell.length_a   1.000
_cell.length_b   1.000
_cell.length_c   1.000
_cell.angle_alpha   90.00
_cell.angle_beta   90.00
_cell.angle_gamma   90.00
#
_symmetry.space_group_name_H-M   'P 1'
#
loop_
_entity.id
_entity.type
_entity.pdbx_description
1 polymer ?
#
loop_
_entity_poly.entity_id
_entity_poly.type
_entity_poly.pdbx_seq_one_letter_code
_entity_poly.pdbx_strand_id
1 'polypeptide(L)' 'ELLRLLDSLQLATRLPIATPADWKVGDKVMVPPNVKDEDVKKYFPQGVQIKNDLPSGKGYIRMAQV' A
#
# COMPACT_ATOMS: atom_id res chain seq x y z
N GLU A 1 4.57 -15.11 12.61
CA GLU A 1 4.90 -15.01 11.19
C GLU A 1 3.90 -15.70 10.25
N LEU A 2 3.54 -16.97 10.46
CA LEU A 2 2.61 -17.68 9.57
C LEU A 2 1.25 -16.95 9.39
N LEU A 3 0.63 -16.54 10.50
CA LEU A 3 -0.64 -15.81 10.48
C LEU A 3 -0.50 -14.43 9.80
N ARG A 4 0.60 -13.72 10.07
CA ARG A 4 0.92 -12.42 9.44
C ARG A 4 1.00 -12.52 7.92
N LEU A 5 1.63 -13.59 7.42
CA LEU A 5 1.72 -13.87 5.98
C LEU A 5 0.36 -14.21 5.39
N LEU A 6 -0.45 -15.01 6.07
CA LEU A 6 -1.80 -15.35 5.63
C LEU A 6 -2.67 -14.09 5.54
N ASP A 7 -2.67 -13.25 6.56
CA ASP A 7 -3.42 -11.99 6.58
C ASP A 7 -2.96 -11.06 5.46
N SER A 8 -1.64 -10.95 5.25
CA SER A 8 -1.06 -10.17 4.16
C SER A 8 -1.53 -10.67 2.78
N LEU A 9 -1.56 -11.99 2.57
CA LEU A 9 -1.99 -12.59 1.29
C LEU A 9 -3.49 -12.39 1.05
N GLN A 10 -4.30 -12.60 2.08
CA GLN A 10 -5.75 -12.37 1.99
C GLN A 10 -6.07 -10.91 1.68
N LEU A 11 -5.34 -9.98 2.30
CA LEU A 11 -5.53 -8.55 2.10
C LEU A 11 -5.09 -8.12 0.69
N ALA A 12 -3.95 -8.63 0.20
CA ALA A 12 -3.48 -8.40 -1.17
C ALA A 12 -4.39 -9.02 -2.26
N THR A 13 -5.18 -10.04 -1.91
CA THR A 13 -6.16 -10.63 -2.84
C THR A 13 -7.39 -9.75 -3.02
N ARG A 14 -7.76 -8.98 -1.98
CA ARG A 14 -8.97 -8.13 -1.98
C ARG A 14 -8.72 -6.73 -2.55
N LEU A 15 -7.52 -6.20 -2.33
CA LEU A 15 -7.15 -4.84 -2.71
C LEU A 15 -5.79 -4.84 -3.41
N PRO A 16 -5.57 -3.93 -4.38
CA PRO A 16 -4.29 -3.83 -5.07
C PRO A 16 -3.26 -3.13 -4.17
N ILE A 17 -2.71 -3.86 -3.20
CA ILE A 17 -1.75 -3.39 -2.20
C ILE A 17 -0.55 -4.34 -2.06
N ALA A 18 0.50 -3.86 -1.42
CA ALA A 18 1.59 -4.66 -0.88
C ALA A 18 1.81 -4.33 0.61
N THR A 19 2.19 -5.30 1.43
CA THR A 19 2.53 -5.06 2.84
C THR A 19 4.04 -4.74 2.96
N PRO A 20 4.43 -3.66 3.67
CA PRO A 20 5.83 -3.33 3.87
C PRO A 20 6.54 -4.31 4.81
N ALA A 21 7.86 -4.16 4.95
CA ALA A 21 8.64 -4.91 5.93
C ALA A 21 8.05 -4.73 7.34
N ASP A 22 8.05 -5.81 8.13
CA ASP A 22 7.53 -5.85 9.51
C ASP A 22 6.06 -5.41 9.70
N TRP A 23 5.28 -5.37 8.63
CA TRP A 23 3.85 -5.00 8.67
C TRP A 23 3.03 -5.85 9.63
N LYS A 24 2.17 -5.21 10.41
CA LYS A 24 1.15 -5.83 11.27
C LYS A 24 -0.25 -5.43 10.84
N VAL A 25 -1.25 -6.24 11.20
CA VAL A 25 -2.66 -5.94 10.94
C VAL A 25 -3.02 -4.58 11.55
N GLY A 26 -3.52 -3.67 10.71
CA GLY A 26 -3.83 -2.29 11.07
C GLY A 26 -2.78 -1.26 10.63
N ASP A 27 -1.55 -1.69 10.33
CA ASP A 27 -0.52 -0.80 9.78
C ASP A 27 -0.82 -0.40 8.33
N LYS A 28 -0.23 0.72 7.92
CA LYS A 28 -0.31 1.20 6.54
C LYS A 28 0.27 0.20 5.55
N VAL A 29 -0.37 0.13 4.39
CA VAL A 29 0.03 -0.71 3.27
C VAL A 29 0.63 0.15 2.15
N MET A 30 1.43 -0.46 1.29
CA MET A 30 1.98 0.16 0.10
C MET A 30 1.02 0.01 -1.09
N VAL A 31 0.90 1.06 -1.90
CA VAL A 31 0.18 1.00 -3.18
C VAL A 31 1.18 0.69 -4.29
N PRO A 32 0.97 -0.38 -5.09
CA PRO A 32 1.86 -0.72 -6.19
C PRO A 32 1.92 0.41 -7.22
N PRO A 33 3.09 0.65 -7.85
CA PRO A 33 3.26 1.72 -8.82
C PRO A 33 2.45 1.54 -10.11
N ASN A 34 1.90 0.33 -10.35
CA ASN A 34 1.04 0.04 -11.48
C ASN A 34 -0.41 0.54 -11.29
N VAL A 35 -0.80 0.89 -10.05
CA VAL A 35 -2.12 1.43 -9.76
C VAL A 35 -2.16 2.91 -10.12
N LYS A 36 -3.10 3.30 -10.99
CA LYS A 36 -3.28 4.69 -11.40
C LYS A 36 -3.93 5.51 -10.30
N ASP A 37 -3.61 6.80 -10.25
CA ASP A 37 -4.10 7.70 -9.19
C ASP A 37 -5.63 7.87 -9.18
N GLU A 38 -6.30 7.63 -10.31
CA GLU A 38 -7.76 7.59 -10.43
C GLU A 38 -8.36 6.43 -9.63
N ASP A 39 -7.78 5.24 -9.76
CA ASP A 39 -8.19 4.03 -9.07
C ASP A 39 -7.87 4.10 -7.57
N VAL A 40 -6.78 4.78 -7.22
CA VAL A 40 -6.37 4.99 -5.82
C VAL A 40 -7.48 5.63 -4.99
N LYS A 41 -8.18 6.64 -5.54
CA LYS A 41 -9.29 7.29 -4.82
C LYS A 41 -10.48 6.37 -4.57
N LYS A 42 -10.69 5.38 -5.45
CA LYS A 42 -11.77 4.39 -5.34
C LYS A 42 -11.45 3.33 -4.27
N TYR A 43 -10.21 2.86 -4.23
CA TYR A 43 -9.78 1.81 -3.29
C TYR A 43 -9.40 2.36 -1.90
N PHE A 44 -8.92 3.59 -1.82
CA PHE A 44 -8.41 4.21 -0.58
C PHE A 44 -9.09 5.55 -0.32
N PRO A 45 -10.36 5.56 0.18
CA PRO A 45 -11.11 6.78 0.42
C PRO A 45 -10.47 7.67 1.50
N GLN A 46 -9.64 7.11 2.37
CA GLN A 46 -8.90 7.86 3.41
C GLN A 46 -7.65 8.58 2.87
N GLY A 47 -7.33 8.41 1.59
CA GLY A 47 -6.20 9.06 0.93
C GLY A 47 -4.89 8.26 1.01
N VAL A 48 -3.92 8.68 0.18
CA VAL A 48 -2.62 8.03 0.02
C VAL A 48 -1.51 9.05 0.21
N GLN A 49 -0.51 8.67 1.00
CA GLN A 49 0.69 9.45 1.26
C GLN A 49 1.76 9.07 0.25
N ILE A 50 2.12 10.01 -0.63
CA ILE A 50 3.17 9.83 -1.62
C ILE A 50 4.43 10.54 -1.12
N LYS A 51 5.52 9.79 -0.96
CA LYS A 51 6.81 10.37 -0.60
C LYS A 51 7.51 10.88 -1.87
N ASN A 52 7.50 12.21 -2.04
CA ASN A 52 8.08 12.88 -3.21
C ASN A 52 9.55 13.28 -3.01
N ASP A 53 10.06 13.25 -1.79
CA ASP A 53 11.44 13.63 -1.45
C ASP A 53 12.39 12.42 -1.55
N LEU A 54 12.57 11.95 -2.78
CA LEU A 54 13.49 10.87 -3.13
C LEU A 54 14.55 11.44 -4.08
N PRO A 55 15.85 11.08 -3.93
CA PRO A 55 16.90 11.52 -4.85
C PRO A 55 16.63 11.17 -6.32
N SER A 56 15.79 10.15 -6.56
CA SER A 56 15.38 9.73 -7.91
C SER A 56 14.31 10.62 -8.55
N GLY A 57 13.68 11.52 -7.79
CA GLY A 57 12.53 12.31 -8.21
C GLY A 57 11.24 11.51 -8.48
N LYS A 58 11.23 10.19 -8.21
CA LYS A 58 10.09 9.30 -8.49
C LYS A 58 9.27 9.04 -7.22
N GLY A 59 7.96 9.30 -7.28
CA GLY A 59 7.01 9.04 -6.18
C GLY A 59 6.47 7.61 -6.13
N TYR A 60 7.34 6.59 -6.07
CA TYR A 60 6.92 5.19 -6.00
C TYR A 60 6.64 4.69 -4.58
N ILE A 61 7.12 5.41 -3.56
CA ILE A 61 6.77 5.13 -2.17
C ILE A 61 5.40 5.76 -1.89
N ARG A 62 4.37 4.93 -1.95
CA ARG A 62 2.97 5.31 -1.80
C ARG A 62 2.36 4.48 -0.67
N MET A 63 1.94 5.11 0.42
CA MET A 63 1.36 4.42 1.58
C MET A 63 -0.10 4.81 1.79
N ALA A 64 -0.96 3.83 2.06
CA ALA A 64 -2.39 4.00 2.27
C ALA A 64 -2.84 3.31 3.56
N GLN A 65 -3.91 3.81 4.16
CA GLN A 65 -4.65 3.10 5.20
C GLN A 65 -5.78 2.31 4.53
N VAL A 66 -5.91 1.04 4.91
CA VAL A 66 -6.99 0.11 4.52
C VAL A 66 -7.91 -0.17 5.68
#